data_AF-A0A7C0UJI5-F1
#
_entry.id   AF-A0A7C0UJI5-F1
#
_cell.length_a   1.000
_cell.length_b   1.000
_cell.length_c   1.000
_cell.angle_alpha   90.00
_cell.angle_beta   90.00
_cell.angle_gamma   90.00
#
_symmetry.space_group_name_H-M   'P 1'
#
loop_
_entity.id
_entity.type
_entity.pdbx_description
1 polymer ?
#
loop_
_entity_poly.entity_id
_entity_poly.type
_entity_poly.pdbx_seq_one_letter_code
_entity_poly.pdbx_strand_id
1 'polypeptide(L)' 'MGFFDPILTADYISRPNRFTVTCRLNGLRVNAYLPNPGRLWELFFPGARLYLEKADSGRKLPYTV' A
#
# COMPACT_ATOMS: atom_id res chain seq x y z
N MET A 1 -4.71 -13.53 -8.88
CA MET A 1 -5.23 -12.71 -7.78
C MET A 1 -6.07 -13.63 -6.92
N GLY A 2 -5.45 -14.19 -5.88
CA GLY A 2 -6.14 -15.09 -4.97
C GLY A 2 -6.74 -14.27 -3.84
N PHE A 3 -8.05 -14.29 -3.67
CA PHE A 3 -8.71 -13.61 -2.54
C PHE A 3 -8.37 -14.21 -1.15
N PHE A 4 -7.44 -15.17 -1.09
CA PHE A 4 -7.10 -15.96 0.10
C PHE A 4 -5.69 -15.69 0.62
N ASP A 5 -4.89 -14.87 -0.05
CA ASP A 5 -3.59 -14.47 0.50
C ASP A 5 -3.80 -13.60 1.74
N PRO A 6 -2.95 -13.75 2.77
CA PRO A 6 -3.10 -12.99 4.01
C PRO A 6 -2.96 -11.50 3.74
N ILE A 7 -4.05 -10.77 3.98
CA ILE A 7 -4.08 -9.31 3.87
C ILE A 7 -3.44 -8.72 5.13
N LEU A 8 -2.40 -7.92 4.94
CA LEU A 8 -1.75 -7.17 6.00
C LEU A 8 -2.42 -5.81 6.17
N THR A 9 -2.42 -5.26 7.38
CA THR A 9 -2.93 -3.90 7.64
C THR A 9 -1.79 -2.95 7.93
N ALA A 10 -1.88 -1.73 7.40
CA ALA A 10 -0.87 -0.69 7.60
C ALA A 10 -1.52 0.69 7.71
N ASP A 11 -0.85 1.62 8.38
CA ASP A 11 -1.32 3.01 8.47
C ASP A 11 -0.71 3.84 7.34
N TYR A 12 -1.55 4.60 6.63
CA TYR A 12 -1.11 5.52 5.58
C TYR A 12 -0.18 6.60 6.15
N ILE A 13 0.93 6.86 5.45
CA ILE A 13 1.85 7.97 5.76
C ILE A 13 1.84 9.01 4.63
N SER A 14 2.07 8.60 3.39
CA SER A 14 2.12 9.53 2.24
C SER A 14 1.96 8.81 0.90
N ARG A 15 1.64 9.57 -0.16
CA ARG A 15 1.60 9.11 -1.55
C ARG A 15 2.60 9.93 -2.37
N PRO A 16 3.89 9.55 -2.39
CA PRO A 16 4.93 10.36 -3.04
C PRO A 16 4.77 10.50 -4.55
N ASN A 17 4.07 9.55 -5.20
CA ASN A 17 3.74 9.62 -6.62
C ASN A 17 2.47 8.80 -6.90
N ARG A 18 1.98 8.85 -8.14
CA ARG A 18 0.70 8.22 -8.50
C ARG A 18 0.65 6.68 -8.34
N PHE A 19 1.80 6.02 -8.21
CA PHE A 19 1.95 4.56 -8.16
C PHE A 19 2.62 4.03 -6.88
N THR A 20 2.87 4.88 -5.89
CA THR A 20 3.52 4.47 -4.65
C THR A 20 2.84 5.11 -3.46
N VAL A 21 2.58 4.30 -2.44
CA VAL A 21 2.26 4.79 -1.09
C VAL A 21 3.37 4.38 -0.14
N THR A 22 3.58 5.20 0.87
CA THR A 22 4.40 4.89 2.02
C THR A 22 3.46 4.70 3.20
N CYS A 23 3.66 3.62 3.97
CA CYS A 23 2.80 3.24 5.07
C CYS A 23 3.60 2.64 6.24
N ARG A 24 2.96 2.56 7.41
CA ARG A 24 3.52 1.94 8.61
C ARG A 24 2.92 0.55 8.79
N LEU A 25 3.74 -0.48 8.62
CA LEU A 25 3.38 -1.89 8.82
C LEU A 25 4.19 -2.43 10.01
N ASN A 26 3.51 -2.86 11.07
CA ASN A 26 4.16 -3.37 12.30
C ASN A 26 5.25 -2.42 12.85
N GLY A 27 4.97 -1.11 12.84
CA GLY A 27 5.91 -0.07 13.27
C GLY A 27 6.98 0.32 12.24
N LEU A 28 7.16 -0.45 11.17
CA LEU A 28 8.16 -0.20 10.12
C LEU A 28 7.57 0.60 8.95
N ARG A 29 8.36 1.53 8.42
CA ARG A 29 8.00 2.31 7.22
C ARG A 29 8.29 1.49 5.97
N VAL A 30 7.27 1.20 5.18
CA VAL A 30 7.38 0.41 3.94
C VAL A 30 6.72 1.13 2.77
N ASN A 31 7.20 0.85 1.55
CA ASN A 31 6.59 1.32 0.32
C ASN A 31 5.77 0.20 -0.32
N ALA A 32 4.58 0.53 -0.81
CA ALA A 32 3.70 -0.37 -1.54
C ALA A 32 3.32 0.23 -2.89
N TYR A 33 3.14 -0.64 -3.88
CA TYR A 33 2.63 -0.29 -5.19
C TYR A 33 1.15 0.08 -5.10
N LEU A 34 0.76 1.17 -5.74
CA LEU A 34 -0.63 1.58 -5.86
C LEU A 34 -1.08 1.41 -7.32
N PRO A 35 -1.87 0.37 -7.65
CA PRO A 35 -2.33 0.09 -9.01
C PRO A 35 -3.47 1.01 -9.47
N ASN A 36 -3.54 2.24 -8.92
CA ASN A 36 -4.58 3.20 -9.22
C ASN A 36 -3.99 4.61 -9.45
N PRO A 37 -3.98 5.12 -10.69
CA PRO A 37 -3.42 6.43 -11.01
C PRO A 37 -4.34 7.60 -10.63
N GLY A 38 -5.55 7.34 -10.16
CA GLY A 38 -6.54 8.36 -9.80
C GLY A 38 -6.08 9.30 -8.69
N ARG A 39 -6.84 10.37 -8.44
CA ARG A 39 -6.51 11.37 -7.42
C ARG A 39 -6.61 10.83 -5.99
N LEU A 40 -7.67 10.08 -5.70
CA LEU A 40 -7.87 9.34 -4.43
C LEU A 40 -7.75 10.23 -3.18
N TRP A 41 -8.08 11.51 -3.31
CA TRP A 41 -7.94 12.51 -2.25
C TRP A 41 -8.77 12.18 -1.01
N GLU A 42 -9.94 11.58 -1.22
CA GLU A 42 -10.85 11.17 -0.16
C GLU A 42 -10.41 9.88 0.56
N LEU A 43 -9.43 9.14 0.02
CA LEU A 43 -8.98 7.87 0.57
C LEU A 43 -7.61 7.96 1.28
N PHE A 44 -6.78 8.92 0.89
CA PHE A 44 -5.41 9.06 1.39
C PHE A 44 -5.24 10.29 2.27
N PHE A 45 -5.90 10.27 3.41
CA PHE A 45 -5.78 11.27 4.48
C PHE A 45 -5.00 10.69 5.67
N PRO A 46 -4.41 11.53 6.54
CA PRO A 46 -3.69 11.07 7.73
C PRO A 46 -4.53 10.12 8.59
N GLY A 47 -3.98 8.95 8.94
CA GLY A 47 -4.68 7.94 9.73
C GLY A 47 -5.53 6.95 8.93
N ALA A 48 -5.61 7.08 7.60
CA ALA A 48 -6.26 6.09 6.76
C ALA A 48 -5.59 4.72 6.88
N ARG A 49 -6.39 3.66 7.02
CA ARG A 49 -5.90 2.27 7.04
C ARG A 49 -5.78 1.74 5.62
N LEU A 50 -4.65 1.12 5.34
CA LEU A 50 -4.39 0.40 4.09
C LEU A 50 -4.39 -1.10 4.33
N TYR A 51 -4.80 -1.81 3.30
CA TYR A 51 -4.74 -3.25 3.20
C TYR A 51 -3.68 -3.59 2.16
N LEU A 52 -2.79 -4.51 2.49
CA LEU A 52 -1.64 -4.84 1.66
C LEU A 52 -1.65 -6.33 1.32
N GLU A 53 -1.47 -6.63 0.05
CA GLU A 53 -1.14 -7.96 -0.45
C GLU A 53 0.38 -8.04 -0.68
N LYS A 54 0.99 -9.18 -0.39
CA LYS A 54 2.40 -9.41 -0.72
C LYS A 54 2.54 -9.54 -2.23
N ALA A 55 3.47 -8.80 -2.82
CA ALA A 55 3.71 -8.87 -4.25
C ALA A 55 4.42 -10.18 -4.64
N ASP A 56 4.18 -10.64 -5.87
CA ASP A 56 4.91 -11.74 -6.48
C ASP A 56 6.43 -11.52 -6.45
N SER A 57 7.19 -12.61 -6.48
CA SER A 57 8.65 -12.56 -6.58
C SER A 57 9.10 -11.77 -7.82
N GLY A 58 10.15 -10.96 -7.66
CA GLY A 58 10.71 -10.13 -8.74
C GLY A 58 10.10 -8.74 -8.90
N ARG A 59 9.05 -8.39 -8.15
CA ARG A 59 8.54 -7.01 -8.10
C ARG A 59 9.47 -6.11 -7.27
N LYS A 60 9.66 -4.87 -7.73
CA LYS A 60 10.49 -3.87 -7.02
C LYS A 60 9.90 -3.47 -5.68
N LEU A 61 8.58 -3.36 -5.59
CA LEU A 61 7.87 -3.06 -4.35
C LEU A 61 7.32 -4.36 -3.76
N PRO A 62 7.53 -4.63 -2.47
CA PRO A 62 7.19 -5.92 -1.85
C PRO A 62 5.69 -6.09 -1.57
N TYR A 63 4.90 -5.02 -1.69
CA TYR A 63 3.47 -5.02 -1.40
C TYR A 63 2.69 -4.25 -2.47
N THR A 64 1.41 -4.58 -2.60
CA THR A 64 0.41 -3.85 -3.38
C THR A 64 -0.73 -3.43 -2.46
N VAL A 65 -1.21 -2.20 -2.64
CA VAL A 65 -2.43 -1.67 -2.01
C VAL A 65 -3.65 -2.04 -2.83
#